data_AF-A0A7W2YJY4-F1
#
_entry.id   AF-A0A7W2YJY4-F1
#
_cell.length_a   1.000
_cell.length_b   1.000
_cell.length_c   1.000
_cell.angle_alpha   90.00
_cell.angle_beta   90.00
_cell.angle_gamma   90.00
#
_symmetry.space_group_name_H-M   'P 1'
#
loop_
_entity.id
_entity.type
_entity.pdbx_description
1 polymer ?
#
loop_
_entity_poly.entity_id
_entity_poly.type
_entity_poly.pdbx_seq_one_letter_code
_entity_poly.pdbx_strand_id
1 'polypeptide(L)'
;MRLILLLAAGLLFSTKTWATSPHLLADPYPLVSGNVKKFQSQTLDKNEVPQLNYNGQLIYYPIQITQTALEYYKNYFKTGNEISKKRFNELLEWLVDNFEVRNGIGGWWTKDPLTGSDYVLPQQWLSAMSQGFGLSVMIEAHSLTGDTKYLEMAKQILTSLNRNISAGGVLTDWAGEIWFDEYPSTPERHVLNGHIFAIAGLWDYAKYTKDEEALQLFNKSTVSLSKLITSFDAGFNSFYSQSNHPEIRHGIASATGGKYHHLHIAQLLWLYESTQEPIFLSTANRYLAQDFGDSKVYGIPNKFESISANHSIEPVKHGPDNLNDGNWTYGTYWSTNKFPAVLDIQLRRKAENLTELVLVTTGQKLLEKSLLIEIKNNNNWIPAPHRIKSRTNFATRHFKSLVHIIELAEPHNSIDGARITFQKPEDADIIALREINLHYDMSLELKLLTNTLCYSTCNSSK
;
A
#
# COMPACT_ATOMS: atom_id res chain seq x y z
N MET A 1 -84.35 -5.52 9.22
CA MET A 1 -83.37 -6.01 10.21
C MET A 1 -82.18 -5.05 10.22
N ARG A 2 -82.08 -4.22 11.28
CA ARG A 2 -80.97 -3.29 11.70
C ARG A 2 -80.55 -2.17 10.71
N LEU A 3 -80.80 -0.88 11.00
CA LEU A 3 -80.01 0.08 11.84
C LEU A 3 -78.59 0.36 11.26
N ILE A 4 -77.97 1.56 11.18
CA ILE A 4 -78.22 2.95 11.61
C ILE A 4 -77.03 3.86 11.15
N LEU A 5 -77.29 5.16 10.91
CA LEU A 5 -76.49 6.42 11.02
C LEU A 5 -75.04 6.66 10.46
N LEU A 6 -74.92 7.89 9.91
CA LEU A 6 -73.90 8.97 10.11
C LEU A 6 -72.45 8.84 9.60
N LEU A 7 -71.95 9.83 8.84
CA LEU A 7 -71.25 11.04 9.34
C LEU A 7 -70.57 11.82 8.19
N ALA A 8 -70.65 13.15 8.26
CA ALA A 8 -69.84 14.09 7.49
C ALA A 8 -68.50 14.36 8.21
N ALA A 9 -67.38 14.47 7.48
CA ALA A 9 -66.18 15.18 7.95
C ALA A 9 -65.14 15.42 6.84
N GLY A 10 -64.79 16.71 6.64
CA GLY A 10 -63.40 17.16 6.53
C GLY A 10 -62.63 16.95 5.22
N LEU A 11 -62.67 17.95 4.34
CA LEU A 11 -61.55 18.26 3.43
C LEU A 11 -60.36 18.75 4.28
N LEU A 12 -59.38 17.88 4.51
CA LEU A 12 -58.06 18.26 5.02
C LEU A 12 -57.09 18.30 3.84
N PHE A 13 -56.66 19.51 3.48
CA PHE A 13 -55.45 19.71 2.68
C PHE A 13 -54.26 19.19 3.48
N SER A 14 -53.81 17.98 3.16
CA SER A 14 -52.48 17.52 3.54
C SER A 14 -51.47 18.28 2.71
N THR A 15 -50.80 19.25 3.32
CA THR A 15 -49.54 19.77 2.82
C THR A 15 -48.55 18.61 2.81
N LYS A 16 -48.35 17.98 1.64
CA LYS A 16 -47.18 17.12 1.41
C LYS A 16 -45.95 17.99 1.62
N THR A 17 -45.38 17.88 2.82
CA THR A 17 -43.96 18.18 3.02
C THR A 17 -43.22 17.28 2.05
N TRP A 18 -42.52 17.89 1.11
CA TRP A 18 -41.59 17.19 0.23
C TRP A 18 -40.45 16.70 1.13
N ALA A 19 -40.60 15.51 1.69
CA ALA A 19 -39.47 14.77 2.20
C ALA A 19 -38.57 14.51 0.99
N THR A 20 -37.49 15.28 0.90
CA THR A 20 -36.35 14.99 0.02
C THR A 20 -36.06 13.50 0.13
N SER A 21 -36.05 12.78 -1.00
CA SER A 21 -35.56 11.40 -0.99
C SER A 21 -34.23 11.35 -0.26
N PRO A 22 -33.97 10.36 0.61
CA PRO A 22 -32.66 10.23 1.23
C PRO A 22 -31.66 10.11 0.09
N HIS A 23 -30.77 11.11 -0.06
CA HIS A 23 -29.65 10.99 -0.98
C HIS A 23 -28.91 9.72 -0.60
N LEU A 24 -28.78 8.79 -1.56
CA LEU A 24 -27.91 7.63 -1.37
C LEU A 24 -26.50 8.18 -1.10
N LEU A 25 -25.93 7.76 0.04
CA LEU A 25 -24.56 8.11 0.41
C LEU A 25 -23.61 7.64 -0.69
N ALA A 26 -22.57 8.44 -0.95
CA ALA A 26 -21.50 8.03 -1.84
C ALA A 26 -20.83 6.77 -1.31
N ASP A 27 -20.39 5.88 -2.20
CA ASP A 27 -19.54 4.78 -1.78
C ASP A 27 -18.24 5.35 -1.17
N PRO A 28 -17.79 4.86 0.00
CA PRO A 28 -16.59 5.39 0.64
C PRO A 28 -15.34 5.15 -0.18
N TYR A 29 -14.34 6.02 0.02
CA TYR A 29 -13.03 5.86 -0.61
C TYR A 29 -12.49 4.41 -0.53
N PRO A 30 -12.07 3.81 -1.65
CA PRO A 30 -11.83 2.37 -1.72
C PRO A 30 -10.62 1.94 -0.89
N LEU A 31 -9.58 2.79 -0.80
CA LEU A 31 -8.28 2.44 -0.21
C LEU A 31 -8.12 2.85 1.26
N VAL A 32 -9.21 3.16 1.97
CA VAL A 32 -9.23 3.28 3.44
C VAL A 32 -9.98 2.12 4.09
N SER A 33 -9.71 1.83 5.36
CA SER A 33 -10.25 0.63 6.03
C SER A 33 -11.60 0.86 6.74
N GLY A 34 -11.84 2.08 7.21
CA GLY A 34 -12.82 2.42 8.24
C GLY A 34 -12.32 2.17 9.66
N ASN A 35 -11.03 1.87 9.87
CA ASN A 35 -10.46 1.58 11.19
C ASN A 35 -10.04 2.87 11.90
N VAL A 36 -11.01 3.53 12.52
CA VAL A 36 -10.81 4.78 13.27
C VAL A 36 -10.02 4.61 14.57
N LYS A 37 -9.85 3.38 15.07
CA LYS A 37 -9.06 3.12 16.30
C LYS A 37 -7.59 3.49 16.12
N LYS A 38 -7.07 3.44 14.88
CA LYS A 38 -5.68 3.80 14.57
C LYS A 38 -5.37 5.29 14.83
N PHE A 39 -6.39 6.11 15.07
CA PHE A 39 -6.26 7.54 15.32
C PHE A 39 -6.39 7.95 16.79
N GLN A 40 -6.64 7.00 17.70
CA GLN A 40 -6.84 7.31 19.12
C GLN A 40 -5.62 7.93 19.81
N SER A 41 -4.41 7.68 19.29
CA SER A 41 -3.15 8.22 19.80
C SER A 41 -2.65 9.45 19.03
N GLN A 42 -3.43 9.99 18.09
CA GLN A 42 -3.03 11.19 17.37
C GLN A 42 -3.00 12.41 18.30
N THR A 43 -2.04 13.30 18.05
CA THR A 43 -2.07 14.63 18.64
C THR A 43 -3.13 15.46 17.92
N LEU A 44 -4.07 16.00 18.68
CA LEU A 44 -5.18 16.81 18.17
C LEU A 44 -5.06 18.24 18.70
N ASP A 45 -5.52 19.21 17.92
CA ASP A 45 -5.70 20.57 18.39
C ASP A 45 -7.01 20.75 19.19
N LYS A 46 -7.31 21.99 19.62
CA LYS A 46 -8.52 22.33 20.38
C LYS A 46 -9.85 22.10 19.63
N ASN A 47 -9.80 22.05 18.30
CA ASN A 47 -10.95 21.78 17.42
C ASN A 47 -10.92 20.31 16.95
N GLU A 48 -10.09 19.50 17.59
CA GLU A 48 -9.90 18.09 17.34
C GLU A 48 -9.38 17.74 15.93
N VAL A 49 -8.63 18.65 15.32
CA VAL A 49 -7.96 18.44 14.04
C VAL A 49 -6.60 17.78 14.30
N PRO A 50 -6.22 16.71 13.59
CA PRO A 50 -4.96 16.03 13.81
C PRO A 50 -3.76 16.89 13.37
N GLN A 51 -2.72 16.85 14.18
CA GLN A 51 -1.43 17.48 13.93
C GLN A 51 -0.34 16.41 13.85
N LEU A 52 0.53 16.53 12.85
CA LEU A 52 1.72 15.70 12.72
C LEU A 52 2.81 16.28 13.63
N ASN A 53 3.37 15.46 14.51
CA ASN A 53 4.61 15.81 15.19
C ASN A 53 5.79 15.54 14.26
N TYR A 54 6.32 16.60 13.66
CA TYR A 54 7.46 16.56 12.76
C TYR A 54 8.65 17.25 13.42
N ASN A 55 9.69 16.48 13.77
CA ASN A 55 10.90 16.96 14.45
C ASN A 55 10.62 17.79 15.74
N GLY A 56 9.58 17.42 16.49
CA GLY A 56 9.19 18.11 17.73
C GLY A 56 8.23 19.28 17.52
N GLN A 57 7.92 19.64 16.27
CA GLN A 57 6.95 20.66 15.91
C GLN A 57 5.62 20.03 15.51
N LEU A 58 4.51 20.57 16.02
CA LEU A 58 3.18 20.17 15.58
C LEU A 58 2.80 20.97 14.34
N ILE A 59 2.50 20.28 13.25
CA ILE A 59 2.09 20.89 11.98
C ILE A 59 0.74 20.34 11.52
N TYR A 60 -0.05 21.17 10.86
CA TYR A 60 -1.22 20.68 10.12
C TYR A 60 -0.75 20.04 8.82
N TYR A 61 -1.10 18.77 8.65
CA TYR A 61 -0.66 17.98 7.51
C TYR A 61 -1.86 17.51 6.68
N PRO A 62 -2.16 18.16 5.53
CA PRO A 62 -3.35 17.87 4.74
C PRO A 62 -3.54 16.41 4.34
N ILE A 63 -2.45 15.67 4.07
CA ILE A 63 -2.52 14.23 3.78
C ILE A 63 -3.14 13.47 4.95
N GLN A 64 -2.70 13.73 6.18
CA GLN A 64 -3.23 13.08 7.38
C GLN A 64 -4.67 13.49 7.67
N ILE A 65 -4.99 14.78 7.51
CA ILE A 65 -6.33 15.31 7.81
C ILE A 65 -7.36 14.71 6.85
N THR A 66 -7.09 14.76 5.54
CA THR A 66 -7.98 14.19 4.50
C THR A 66 -8.11 12.68 4.65
N GLN A 67 -7.02 11.94 4.90
CA GLN A 67 -7.10 10.50 5.14
C GLN A 67 -7.93 10.16 6.39
N THR A 68 -7.77 10.91 7.47
CA THR A 68 -8.53 10.73 8.71
C THR A 68 -10.02 10.96 8.45
N ALA A 69 -10.38 11.97 7.65
CA ALA A 69 -11.77 12.22 7.25
C ALA A 69 -12.37 11.01 6.50
N LEU A 70 -11.69 10.51 5.46
CA LEU A 70 -12.15 9.34 4.68
C LEU A 70 -12.37 8.10 5.55
N GLU A 71 -11.49 7.84 6.50
CA GLU A 71 -11.62 6.72 7.44
C GLU A 71 -12.84 6.87 8.37
N TYR A 72 -13.11 8.08 8.86
CA TYR A 72 -14.31 8.36 9.66
C TYR A 72 -15.59 8.26 8.84
N TYR A 73 -15.60 8.77 7.59
CA TYR A 73 -16.73 8.58 6.68
C TYR A 73 -16.99 7.10 6.43
N LYS A 74 -15.97 6.32 6.05
CA LYS A 74 -16.13 4.88 5.80
C LYS A 74 -16.60 4.13 7.04
N ASN A 75 -16.13 4.52 8.23
CA ASN A 75 -16.62 3.95 9.48
C ASN A 75 -18.11 4.27 9.69
N TYR A 76 -18.52 5.51 9.49
CA TYR A 76 -19.93 5.91 9.55
C TYR A 76 -20.77 5.15 8.54
N PHE A 77 -20.37 5.11 7.27
CA PHE A 77 -21.06 4.39 6.20
C PHE A 77 -21.30 2.92 6.54
N LYS A 78 -20.28 2.24 7.10
CA LYS A 78 -20.37 0.81 7.44
C LYS A 78 -21.20 0.54 8.69
N THR A 79 -21.22 1.45 9.67
CA THR A 79 -21.70 1.13 11.03
C THR A 79 -22.86 2.00 11.52
N GLY A 80 -23.14 3.12 10.85
CA GLY A 80 -24.05 4.17 11.34
C GLY A 80 -23.53 4.92 12.57
N ASN A 81 -22.24 4.82 12.91
CA ASN A 81 -21.68 5.46 14.10
C ASN A 81 -21.68 6.99 13.99
N GLU A 82 -22.61 7.65 14.69
CA GLU A 82 -22.77 9.10 14.70
C GLU A 82 -21.57 9.85 15.28
N ILE A 83 -20.74 9.22 16.13
CA ILE A 83 -19.47 9.82 16.55
C ILE A 83 -18.54 9.95 15.34
N SER A 84 -18.46 8.91 14.51
CA SER A 84 -17.65 8.97 13.29
C SER A 84 -18.16 10.01 12.30
N LYS A 85 -19.48 10.18 12.19
CA LYS A 85 -20.07 11.28 11.39
C LYS A 85 -19.69 12.66 11.94
N LYS A 86 -19.78 12.85 13.26
CA LYS A 86 -19.36 14.09 13.93
C LYS A 86 -17.88 14.39 13.65
N ARG A 87 -17.01 13.39 13.79
CA ARG A 87 -15.58 13.48 13.47
C ARG A 87 -15.32 13.87 12.02
N PHE A 88 -16.03 13.25 11.09
CA PHE A 88 -15.94 13.62 9.67
C PHE A 88 -16.30 15.10 9.46
N ASN A 89 -17.40 15.57 10.06
CA ASN A 89 -17.83 16.97 9.93
C ASN A 89 -16.84 17.97 10.56
N GLU A 90 -16.26 17.66 11.72
CA GLU A 90 -15.24 18.54 12.35
C GLU A 90 -14.00 18.69 11.46
N LEU A 91 -13.56 17.60 10.82
CA LEU A 91 -12.46 17.65 9.87
C LEU A 91 -12.85 18.38 8.58
N LEU A 92 -14.09 18.21 8.14
CA LEU A 92 -14.64 18.90 6.98
C LEU A 92 -14.70 20.42 7.18
N GLU A 93 -15.06 20.89 8.38
CA GLU A 93 -15.01 22.31 8.74
C GLU A 93 -13.60 22.87 8.57
N TRP A 94 -12.58 22.19 9.12
CA TRP A 94 -11.19 22.61 8.93
C TRP A 94 -10.78 22.61 7.45
N LEU A 95 -11.20 21.60 6.68
CA LEU A 95 -10.90 21.50 5.25
C LEU A 95 -11.54 22.63 4.46
N VAL A 96 -12.77 23.06 4.79
CA VAL A 96 -13.41 24.21 4.16
C VAL A 96 -12.69 25.51 4.52
N ASP A 97 -12.38 25.71 5.80
CA ASP A 97 -11.76 26.94 6.30
C ASP A 97 -10.32 27.16 5.79
N ASN A 98 -9.63 26.06 5.45
CA ASN A 98 -8.24 26.09 4.99
C ASN A 98 -8.10 25.77 3.49
N PHE A 99 -9.21 25.71 2.76
CA PHE A 99 -9.18 25.57 1.31
C PHE A 99 -8.74 26.88 0.68
N GLU A 100 -7.69 26.84 -0.11
CA GLU A 100 -7.21 28.02 -0.83
C GLU A 100 -7.36 27.79 -2.34
N VAL A 101 -7.57 28.87 -3.10
CA VAL A 101 -7.54 28.83 -4.57
C VAL A 101 -6.47 29.79 -5.05
N ARG A 102 -5.45 29.27 -5.72
CA ARG A 102 -4.32 30.03 -6.28
C ARG A 102 -4.25 29.79 -7.78
N ASN A 103 -4.37 30.84 -8.59
CA ASN A 103 -4.33 30.75 -10.06
C ASN A 103 -5.33 29.72 -10.65
N GLY A 104 -6.50 29.56 -10.03
CA GLY A 104 -7.52 28.57 -10.44
C GLY A 104 -7.20 27.12 -10.04
N ILE A 105 -6.21 26.91 -9.16
CA ILE A 105 -5.92 25.62 -8.53
C ILE A 105 -6.43 25.68 -7.10
N GLY A 106 -7.33 24.78 -6.73
CA GLY A 106 -7.81 24.65 -5.36
C GLY A 106 -7.10 23.51 -4.62
N GLY A 107 -6.94 23.66 -3.31
CA GLY A 107 -6.36 22.61 -2.48
C GLY A 107 -5.98 23.07 -1.07
N TRP A 108 -5.13 22.28 -0.42
CA TRP A 108 -4.59 22.57 0.91
C TRP A 108 -3.08 22.57 0.85
N TRP A 109 -2.48 23.75 1.01
CA TRP A 109 -1.03 23.90 1.01
C TRP A 109 -0.49 23.48 2.37
N THR A 110 0.42 22.51 2.36
CA THR A 110 1.25 22.24 3.53
C THR A 110 2.19 23.43 3.73
N LYS A 111 2.12 24.08 4.89
CA LYS A 111 2.90 25.30 5.22
C LYS A 111 4.22 25.01 5.95
N ASP A 112 4.70 23.77 5.81
CA ASP A 112 5.95 23.30 6.39
C ASP A 112 6.75 22.56 5.29
N PRO A 113 8.02 22.92 5.04
CA PRO A 113 8.85 22.30 4.01
C PRO A 113 9.40 20.91 4.41
N LEU A 114 9.02 20.37 5.57
CA LEU A 114 9.51 19.10 6.12
C LEU A 114 11.05 19.06 6.16
N THR A 115 11.65 20.10 6.75
CA THR A 115 13.11 20.24 6.85
C THR A 115 13.71 19.08 7.62
N GLY A 116 14.71 18.42 7.03
CA GLY A 116 15.34 17.23 7.58
C GLY A 116 14.72 15.93 7.09
N SER A 117 13.67 15.98 6.26
CA SER A 117 13.23 14.84 5.48
C SER A 117 14.17 14.60 4.31
N ASP A 118 13.93 13.46 3.67
CA ASP A 118 14.53 13.06 2.41
C ASP A 118 14.04 13.87 1.20
N TYR A 119 13.01 14.70 1.37
CA TYR A 119 12.39 15.51 0.32
C TYR A 119 12.77 16.97 0.47
N VAL A 120 13.33 17.55 -0.60
CA VAL A 120 13.58 18.99 -0.68
C VAL A 120 12.32 19.65 -1.23
N LEU A 121 11.53 20.24 -0.35
CA LEU A 121 10.21 20.79 -0.67
C LEU A 121 10.17 22.32 -0.63
N PRO A 122 9.30 22.96 -1.42
CA PRO A 122 8.99 24.38 -1.27
C PRO A 122 8.44 24.71 0.12
N GLN A 123 8.49 25.99 0.52
CA GLN A 123 7.91 26.47 1.79
C GLN A 123 6.42 26.20 1.91
N GLN A 124 5.71 26.22 0.78
CA GLN A 124 4.31 25.84 0.70
C GLN A 124 4.10 24.97 -0.53
N TRP A 125 3.49 23.81 -0.34
CA TRP A 125 3.39 22.80 -1.39
C TRP A 125 2.07 22.05 -1.32
N LEU A 126 1.60 21.57 -2.48
CA LEU A 126 0.46 20.66 -2.60
C LEU A 126 0.96 19.22 -2.72
N SER A 127 0.23 18.29 -2.13
CA SER A 127 0.47 16.86 -2.29
C SER A 127 -0.58 16.22 -3.18
N ALA A 128 -0.20 15.49 -4.22
CA ALA A 128 -1.15 14.71 -5.02
C ALA A 128 -2.03 13.79 -4.18
N MET A 129 -1.47 13.18 -3.13
CA MET A 129 -2.20 12.28 -2.24
C MET A 129 -3.30 13.03 -1.47
N SER A 130 -3.00 14.23 -0.95
CA SER A 130 -4.02 15.08 -0.30
C SER A 130 -5.11 15.54 -1.28
N GLN A 131 -4.75 15.81 -2.54
CA GLN A 131 -5.70 16.23 -3.56
C GLN A 131 -6.62 15.07 -3.98
N GLY A 132 -6.06 13.88 -4.18
CA GLY A 132 -6.81 12.65 -4.41
C GLY A 132 -7.80 12.34 -3.29
N PHE A 133 -7.34 12.36 -2.04
CA PHE A 133 -8.23 12.19 -0.90
C PHE A 133 -9.28 13.29 -0.81
N GLY A 134 -8.89 14.53 -1.09
CA GLY A 134 -9.77 15.68 -1.11
C GLY A 134 -10.95 15.53 -2.07
N LEU A 135 -10.73 15.01 -3.28
CA LEU A 135 -11.80 14.70 -4.22
C LEU A 135 -12.87 13.80 -3.57
N SER A 136 -12.44 12.70 -2.95
CA SER A 136 -13.34 11.77 -2.27
C SER A 136 -14.01 12.37 -1.04
N VAL A 137 -13.28 13.12 -0.20
CA VAL A 137 -13.89 13.81 0.96
C VAL A 137 -15.00 14.77 0.51
N MET A 138 -14.79 15.52 -0.57
CA MET A 138 -15.77 16.48 -1.06
C MET A 138 -17.04 15.81 -1.63
N ILE A 139 -16.92 14.70 -2.36
CA ILE A 139 -18.13 13.96 -2.82
C ILE A 139 -18.85 13.27 -1.65
N GLU A 140 -18.11 12.78 -0.67
CA GLU A 140 -18.64 12.18 0.56
C GLU A 140 -19.43 13.23 1.36
N ALA A 141 -18.89 14.44 1.50
CA ALA A 141 -19.53 15.60 2.12
C ALA A 141 -20.79 16.05 1.36
N HIS A 142 -20.72 16.17 0.03
CA HIS A 142 -21.89 16.48 -0.79
C HIS A 142 -22.98 15.42 -0.61
N SER A 143 -22.64 14.13 -0.62
CA SER A 143 -23.62 13.06 -0.44
C SER A 143 -24.32 13.09 0.93
N LEU A 144 -23.62 13.53 1.98
CA LEU A 144 -24.16 13.63 3.34
C LEU A 144 -25.07 14.84 3.55
N THR A 145 -24.78 15.94 2.86
CA THR A 145 -25.36 17.26 3.18
C THR A 145 -26.27 17.81 2.09
N GLY A 146 -26.08 17.40 0.84
CA GLY A 146 -26.70 17.99 -0.35
C GLY A 146 -26.14 19.38 -0.73
N ASP A 147 -25.09 19.86 -0.07
CA ASP A 147 -24.53 21.20 -0.31
C ASP A 147 -23.57 21.20 -1.50
N THR A 148 -23.94 21.89 -2.58
CA THR A 148 -23.22 21.90 -3.86
C THR A 148 -21.83 22.53 -3.77
N LYS A 149 -21.53 23.32 -2.73
CA LYS A 149 -20.20 23.93 -2.55
C LYS A 149 -19.07 22.90 -2.54
N TYR A 150 -19.34 21.70 -2.03
CA TYR A 150 -18.32 20.65 -1.98
C TYR A 150 -17.97 20.15 -3.39
N LEU A 151 -18.94 20.08 -4.32
CA LEU A 151 -18.66 19.76 -5.72
C LEU A 151 -17.89 20.88 -6.43
N GLU A 152 -18.16 22.13 -6.09
CA GLU A 152 -17.39 23.28 -6.59
C GLU A 152 -15.93 23.23 -6.11
N MET A 153 -15.70 22.93 -4.83
CA MET A 153 -14.35 22.70 -4.29
C MET A 153 -13.66 21.52 -4.97
N ALA A 154 -14.37 20.39 -5.14
CA ALA A 154 -13.83 19.21 -5.83
C ALA A 154 -13.38 19.52 -7.27
N LYS A 155 -14.11 20.38 -8.00
CA LYS A 155 -13.71 20.83 -9.33
C LYS A 155 -12.42 21.66 -9.32
N GLN A 156 -12.23 22.49 -8.30
CA GLN A 156 -10.97 23.23 -8.11
C GLN A 156 -9.81 22.30 -7.75
N ILE A 157 -10.06 21.24 -6.97
CA ILE A 157 -9.08 20.19 -6.65
C ILE A 157 -8.69 19.41 -7.92
N LEU A 158 -9.65 19.03 -8.77
CA LEU A 158 -9.37 18.35 -10.04
C LEU A 158 -8.39 19.14 -10.91
N THR A 159 -8.49 20.46 -10.90
CA THR A 159 -7.58 21.35 -11.64
C THR A 159 -6.12 21.22 -11.15
N SER A 160 -5.89 20.91 -9.87
CA SER A 160 -4.53 20.67 -9.34
C SER A 160 -3.89 19.41 -9.94
N LEU A 161 -4.69 18.35 -10.14
CA LEU A 161 -4.25 17.07 -10.68
C LEU A 161 -4.02 17.14 -12.20
N ASN A 162 -4.66 18.09 -12.88
CA ASN A 162 -4.48 18.30 -14.32
C ASN A 162 -3.43 19.38 -14.67
N ARG A 163 -2.66 19.86 -13.69
CA ARG A 163 -1.63 20.90 -13.92
C ARG A 163 -0.27 20.47 -13.42
N ASN A 164 0.76 20.85 -14.19
CA ASN A 164 2.15 20.57 -13.84
C ASN A 164 2.55 21.27 -12.53
N ILE A 165 3.49 20.68 -11.79
CA ILE A 165 4.09 21.29 -10.57
C ILE A 165 4.64 22.68 -10.87
N SER A 166 5.27 22.88 -12.03
CA SER A 166 5.78 24.19 -12.47
C SER A 166 4.69 25.26 -12.64
N ALA A 167 3.43 24.85 -12.84
CA ALA A 167 2.26 25.70 -12.91
C ALA A 167 1.47 25.75 -11.57
N GLY A 168 2.03 25.19 -10.49
CA GLY A 168 1.43 25.14 -9.16
C GLY A 168 0.50 23.95 -8.90
N GLY A 169 0.41 22.99 -9.84
CA GLY A 169 -0.35 21.74 -9.65
C GLY A 169 0.51 20.64 -9.00
N VAL A 170 0.15 19.39 -9.27
CA VAL A 170 0.82 18.19 -8.71
C VAL A 170 1.22 17.16 -9.77
N LEU A 171 1.02 17.48 -11.06
CA LEU A 171 1.39 16.63 -12.18
C LEU A 171 2.86 16.82 -12.57
N THR A 172 3.52 15.74 -12.95
CA THR A 172 4.86 15.76 -13.54
C THR A 172 4.91 14.80 -14.73
N ASP A 173 5.79 15.08 -15.68
CA ASP A 173 6.20 14.10 -16.69
C ASP A 173 7.35 13.26 -16.12
N TRP A 174 7.12 11.96 -15.97
CA TRP A 174 8.14 11.01 -15.61
C TRP A 174 8.29 9.97 -16.72
N ALA A 175 9.42 10.03 -17.43
CA ALA A 175 9.74 9.14 -18.54
C ALA A 175 8.68 9.15 -19.67
N GLY A 176 8.10 10.31 -19.97
CA GLY A 176 7.07 10.47 -21.00
C GLY A 176 5.66 10.08 -20.55
N GLU A 177 5.49 9.74 -19.27
CA GLU A 177 4.23 9.33 -18.67
C GLU A 177 3.81 10.33 -17.59
N ILE A 178 2.50 10.46 -17.36
CA ILE A 178 2.04 11.36 -16.31
C ILE A 178 2.21 10.72 -14.93
N TRP A 179 2.67 11.53 -13.99
CA TRP A 179 2.82 11.14 -12.60
C TRP A 179 2.22 12.19 -11.67
N PHE A 180 1.63 11.73 -10.57
CA PHE A 180 1.10 12.62 -9.53
C PHE A 180 2.04 12.55 -8.33
N ASP A 181 2.78 13.62 -8.08
CA ASP A 181 3.78 13.62 -7.01
C ASP A 181 3.14 13.82 -5.64
N GLU A 182 3.32 12.82 -4.76
CA GLU A 182 2.98 12.97 -3.34
C GLU A 182 3.73 14.14 -2.71
N TYR A 183 5.00 14.29 -3.10
CA TYR A 183 5.93 15.32 -2.65
C TYR A 183 6.54 15.99 -3.88
N PRO A 184 6.21 17.26 -4.19
CA PRO A 184 6.78 18.00 -5.31
C PRO A 184 8.23 18.43 -5.01
N SER A 185 9.09 17.43 -4.89
CA SER A 185 10.47 17.56 -4.42
C SER A 185 11.44 17.80 -5.57
N THR A 186 12.57 18.46 -5.29
CA THR A 186 13.66 18.66 -6.27
C THR A 186 15.02 18.34 -5.64
N PRO A 187 15.75 17.32 -6.11
CA PRO A 187 15.40 16.41 -7.21
C PRO A 187 14.16 15.56 -6.92
N GLU A 188 13.51 15.09 -7.98
CA GLU A 188 12.22 14.40 -7.93
C GLU A 188 12.31 13.04 -7.24
N ARG A 189 11.25 12.72 -6.49
CA ARG A 189 11.04 11.42 -5.85
C ARG A 189 9.60 10.97 -6.07
N HIS A 190 9.42 10.07 -7.02
CA HIS A 190 8.14 9.53 -7.44
C HIS A 190 7.67 8.46 -6.46
N VAL A 191 6.88 8.86 -5.46
CA VAL A 191 6.33 7.96 -4.44
C VAL A 191 5.13 7.18 -4.99
N LEU A 192 5.22 5.85 -4.97
CA LEU A 192 4.24 4.97 -5.63
C LEU A 192 2.86 5.06 -4.96
N ASN A 193 2.79 4.94 -3.63
CA ASN A 193 1.50 4.89 -2.95
C ASN A 193 0.70 6.17 -3.13
N GLY A 194 1.35 7.34 -3.07
CA GLY A 194 0.68 8.64 -3.20
C GLY A 194 0.12 8.85 -4.59
N HIS A 195 0.85 8.42 -5.63
CA HIS A 195 0.33 8.40 -6.99
C HIS A 195 -0.93 7.54 -7.11
N ILE A 196 -0.91 6.31 -6.60
CA ILE A 196 -2.08 5.42 -6.69
C ILE A 196 -3.28 5.94 -5.87
N PHE A 197 -3.04 6.57 -4.71
CA PHE A 197 -4.11 7.22 -3.97
C PHE A 197 -4.72 8.41 -4.75
N ALA A 198 -3.92 9.18 -5.48
CA ALA A 198 -4.44 10.21 -6.37
C ALA A 198 -5.33 9.64 -7.49
N ILE A 199 -4.91 8.52 -8.11
CA ILE A 199 -5.72 7.79 -9.09
C ILE A 199 -7.06 7.34 -8.50
N ALA A 200 -7.08 6.82 -7.28
CA ALA A 200 -8.31 6.41 -6.61
C ALA A 200 -9.27 7.56 -6.34
N GLY A 201 -8.76 8.74 -5.97
CA GLY A 201 -9.57 9.94 -5.82
C GLY A 201 -10.24 10.37 -7.14
N LEU A 202 -9.51 10.30 -8.26
CA LEU A 202 -10.04 10.57 -9.59
C LEU A 202 -11.15 9.59 -9.97
N TRP A 203 -10.95 8.30 -9.70
CA TRP A 203 -11.94 7.26 -9.95
C TRP A 203 -13.25 7.49 -9.21
N ASP A 204 -13.17 7.78 -7.92
CA ASP A 204 -14.32 8.05 -7.07
C ASP A 204 -15.08 9.29 -7.55
N TYR A 205 -14.35 10.38 -7.82
CA TYR A 205 -14.93 11.61 -8.33
C TYR A 205 -15.62 11.40 -9.68
N ALA A 206 -14.96 10.75 -10.64
CA ALA A 206 -15.52 10.46 -11.96
C ALA A 206 -16.78 9.57 -11.85
N LYS A 207 -16.76 8.56 -10.98
CA LYS A 207 -17.91 7.68 -10.74
C LYS A 207 -19.11 8.43 -10.18
N TYR A 208 -18.88 9.33 -9.22
CA TYR A 208 -19.94 10.07 -8.53
C TYR A 208 -20.52 11.18 -9.41
N THR A 209 -19.66 11.98 -10.05
CA THR A 209 -20.05 13.19 -10.79
C THR A 209 -20.35 12.96 -12.26
N LYS A 210 -19.85 11.85 -12.84
CA LYS A 210 -19.82 11.61 -14.30
C LYS A 210 -18.99 12.64 -15.06
N ASP A 211 -18.04 13.29 -14.39
CA ASP A 211 -17.10 14.22 -15.03
C ASP A 211 -16.16 13.48 -15.98
N GLU A 212 -16.20 13.86 -17.26
CA GLU A 212 -15.41 13.22 -18.32
C GLU A 212 -13.92 13.53 -18.22
N GLU A 213 -13.53 14.72 -17.74
CA GLU A 213 -12.13 15.11 -17.58
C GLU A 213 -11.46 14.26 -16.50
N ALA A 214 -12.14 14.06 -15.37
CA ALA A 214 -11.66 13.17 -14.32
C ALA A 214 -11.52 11.72 -14.78
N LEU A 215 -12.48 11.21 -15.58
CA LEU A 215 -12.40 9.85 -16.13
C LEU A 215 -11.25 9.70 -17.13
N GLN A 216 -11.03 10.71 -17.99
CA GLN A 216 -9.90 10.73 -18.91
C GLN A 216 -8.56 10.76 -18.16
N LEU A 217 -8.46 11.58 -17.11
CA LEU A 217 -7.24 11.67 -16.30
C LEU A 217 -6.97 10.37 -15.54
N PHE A 218 -8.02 9.73 -14.98
CA PHE A 218 -7.93 8.38 -14.41
C PHE A 218 -7.37 7.39 -15.43
N ASN A 219 -8.01 7.25 -16.61
CA ASN A 219 -7.58 6.30 -17.64
C ASN A 219 -6.14 6.57 -18.12
N LYS A 220 -5.78 7.85 -18.30
CA LYS A 220 -4.41 8.22 -18.70
C LYS A 220 -3.40 7.84 -17.62
N SER A 221 -3.71 8.11 -16.36
CA SER A 221 -2.81 7.82 -15.23
C SER A 221 -2.62 6.33 -14.98
N THR A 222 -3.66 5.51 -15.17
CA THR A 222 -3.53 4.04 -15.06
C THR A 222 -2.71 3.45 -16.19
N VAL A 223 -2.87 3.95 -17.43
CA VAL A 223 -2.00 3.58 -18.56
C VAL A 223 -0.55 4.02 -18.34
N SER A 224 -0.33 5.20 -17.77
CA SER A 224 1.02 5.67 -17.41
C SER A 224 1.65 4.78 -16.33
N LEU A 225 0.92 4.47 -15.27
CA LEU A 225 1.40 3.57 -14.22
C LEU A 225 1.66 2.15 -14.74
N SER A 226 0.85 1.63 -15.66
CA SER A 226 1.02 0.28 -16.21
C SER A 226 2.37 0.10 -16.93
N LYS A 227 2.89 1.18 -17.52
CA LYS A 227 4.22 1.22 -18.17
C LYS A 227 5.37 1.40 -17.18
N LEU A 228 5.12 2.06 -16.06
CA LEU A 228 6.13 2.41 -15.05
C LEU A 228 6.25 1.39 -13.91
N ILE A 229 5.20 0.61 -13.63
CA ILE A 229 5.08 -0.15 -12.38
C ILE A 229 6.21 -1.16 -12.17
N THR A 230 6.75 -1.73 -13.24
CA THR A 230 7.86 -2.70 -13.18
C THR A 230 9.16 -2.07 -12.68
N SER A 231 9.34 -0.75 -12.81
CA SER A 231 10.49 -0.03 -12.24
C SER A 231 10.50 -0.02 -10.71
N PHE A 232 9.36 -0.26 -10.07
CA PHE A 232 9.26 -0.34 -8.61
C PHE A 232 9.60 -1.73 -8.06
N ASP A 233 9.93 -2.70 -8.90
CA ASP A 233 10.30 -4.04 -8.48
C ASP A 233 11.78 -4.09 -8.07
N ALA A 234 12.05 -4.26 -6.77
CA ALA A 234 13.41 -4.40 -6.25
C ALA A 234 13.92 -5.86 -6.31
N GLY A 235 13.13 -6.77 -6.88
CA GLY A 235 13.41 -8.20 -7.01
C GLY A 235 13.05 -9.02 -5.76
N PHE A 236 13.09 -8.43 -4.57
CA PHE A 236 12.77 -9.09 -3.29
C PHE A 236 11.78 -8.27 -2.43
N ASN A 237 11.39 -7.11 -2.91
CA ASN A 237 10.43 -6.20 -2.30
C ASN A 237 10.01 -5.16 -3.36
N SER A 238 9.16 -4.21 -3.00
CA SER A 238 8.91 -3.04 -3.84
C SER A 238 9.72 -1.84 -3.37
N PHE A 239 10.15 -1.00 -4.30
CA PHE A 239 10.62 0.33 -3.98
C PHE A 239 9.46 1.20 -3.49
N TYR A 240 9.72 2.02 -2.48
CA TYR A 240 8.78 3.03 -1.99
C TYR A 240 8.62 4.18 -2.98
N SER A 241 9.76 4.63 -3.51
CA SER A 241 9.84 5.72 -4.47
C SER A 241 10.95 5.49 -5.48
N GLN A 242 10.79 6.08 -6.65
CA GLN A 242 11.75 6.10 -7.74
C GLN A 242 12.26 7.51 -8.01
N SER A 243 13.43 7.63 -8.61
CA SER A 243 14.01 8.91 -9.03
C SER A 243 14.94 8.68 -10.21
N ASN A 244 14.94 9.60 -11.18
CA ASN A 244 15.91 9.58 -12.28
C ASN A 244 17.26 10.16 -11.88
N HIS A 245 17.33 10.82 -10.72
CA HIS A 245 18.59 11.38 -10.23
C HIS A 245 19.50 10.25 -9.74
N PRO A 246 20.68 10.03 -10.37
CA PRO A 246 21.50 8.83 -10.15
C PRO A 246 22.04 8.68 -8.73
N GLU A 247 22.16 9.81 -8.01
CA GLU A 247 22.64 9.85 -6.63
C GLU A 247 21.55 9.52 -5.59
N ILE A 248 20.26 9.51 -5.97
CA ILE A 248 19.17 9.22 -5.05
C ILE A 248 18.98 7.72 -4.93
N ARG A 249 19.17 7.20 -3.72
CA ARG A 249 18.84 5.81 -3.40
C ARG A 249 17.33 5.63 -3.31
N HIS A 250 16.82 4.62 -4.00
CA HIS A 250 15.42 4.21 -3.89
C HIS A 250 15.22 3.43 -2.59
N GLY A 251 14.31 3.90 -1.74
CA GLY A 251 13.99 3.25 -0.47
C GLY A 251 13.21 1.96 -0.70
N ILE A 252 13.51 0.90 0.07
CA ILE A 252 12.69 -0.32 0.07
C ILE A 252 11.43 -0.10 0.92
N ALA A 253 10.27 -0.43 0.37
CA ALA A 253 8.97 -0.13 0.97
C ALA A 253 8.83 -0.73 2.39
N SER A 254 9.25 -1.98 2.60
CA SER A 254 9.21 -2.59 3.94
C SER A 254 10.20 -1.97 4.95
N ALA A 255 11.27 -1.32 4.50
CA ALA A 255 12.27 -0.69 5.36
C ALA A 255 11.91 0.74 5.83
N THR A 256 10.81 1.30 5.33
CA THR A 256 10.36 2.67 5.67
C THR A 256 9.41 2.73 6.87
N GLY A 257 9.11 1.59 7.52
CA GLY A 257 8.33 1.52 8.77
C GLY A 257 6.80 1.56 8.62
N GLY A 258 6.26 1.85 7.43
CA GLY A 258 4.81 2.01 7.20
C GLY A 258 4.07 0.81 6.59
N LYS A 259 4.68 -0.39 6.56
CA LYS A 259 4.15 -1.57 5.83
C LYS A 259 3.79 -1.28 4.36
N TYR A 260 4.52 -0.37 3.71
CA TYR A 260 4.18 0.11 2.38
C TYR A 260 4.23 -0.97 1.29
N HIS A 261 5.04 -2.02 1.49
CA HIS A 261 5.06 -3.14 0.54
C HIS A 261 3.68 -3.81 0.43
N HIS A 262 3.01 -4.03 1.57
CA HIS A 262 1.63 -4.54 1.60
C HIS A 262 0.63 -3.57 1.01
N LEU A 263 0.81 -2.27 1.31
CA LEU A 263 -0.04 -1.25 0.73
C LEU A 263 0.05 -1.26 -0.80
N HIS A 264 1.24 -1.39 -1.38
CA HIS A 264 1.42 -1.52 -2.82
C HIS A 264 0.69 -2.74 -3.38
N ILE A 265 0.75 -3.91 -2.71
CA ILE A 265 -0.01 -5.10 -3.12
C ILE A 265 -1.52 -4.81 -3.14
N ALA A 266 -2.05 -4.23 -2.07
CA ALA A 266 -3.48 -3.91 -1.96
C ALA A 266 -3.93 -2.87 -3.01
N GLN A 267 -3.09 -1.85 -3.25
CA GLN A 267 -3.32 -0.82 -4.26
C GLN A 267 -3.31 -1.39 -5.69
N LEU A 268 -2.40 -2.31 -6.00
CA LEU A 268 -2.34 -2.98 -7.30
C LEU A 268 -3.55 -3.90 -7.52
N LEU A 269 -4.03 -4.57 -6.48
CA LEU A 269 -5.28 -5.33 -6.55
C LEU A 269 -6.47 -4.43 -6.83
N TRP A 270 -6.58 -3.31 -6.14
CA TRP A 270 -7.65 -2.33 -6.42
C TRP A 270 -7.58 -1.78 -7.85
N LEU A 271 -6.37 -1.49 -8.35
CA LEU A 271 -6.17 -1.05 -9.74
C LEU A 271 -6.62 -2.12 -10.73
N TYR A 272 -6.25 -3.40 -10.51
CA TYR A 272 -6.72 -4.50 -11.34
C TYR A 272 -8.24 -4.61 -11.33
N GLU A 273 -8.89 -4.58 -10.16
CA GLU A 273 -10.35 -4.65 -10.07
C GLU A 273 -11.03 -3.46 -10.80
N SER A 274 -10.41 -2.28 -10.76
CA SER A 274 -10.96 -1.06 -11.35
C SER A 274 -10.72 -0.93 -12.86
N THR A 275 -9.67 -1.57 -13.39
CA THR A 275 -9.22 -1.37 -14.79
C THR A 275 -9.21 -2.65 -15.63
N GLN A 276 -9.14 -3.81 -14.98
CA GLN A 276 -8.90 -5.13 -15.60
C GLN A 276 -7.56 -5.26 -16.33
N GLU A 277 -6.60 -4.36 -16.07
CA GLU A 277 -5.27 -4.38 -16.67
C GLU A 277 -4.38 -5.48 -16.05
N PRO A 278 -3.99 -6.54 -16.80
CA PRO A 278 -3.34 -7.74 -16.24
C PRO A 278 -1.98 -7.49 -15.57
N ILE A 279 -1.30 -6.42 -15.94
CA ILE A 279 0.00 -6.05 -15.36
C ILE A 279 -0.10 -5.73 -13.87
N PHE A 280 -1.23 -5.16 -13.41
CA PHE A 280 -1.43 -4.88 -11.98
C PHE A 280 -1.62 -6.17 -11.17
N LEU A 281 -2.40 -7.13 -11.68
CA LEU A 281 -2.58 -8.43 -11.01
C LEU A 281 -1.27 -9.22 -10.97
N SER A 282 -0.55 -9.30 -12.10
CA SER A 282 0.72 -10.02 -12.17
C SER A 282 1.81 -9.38 -11.30
N THR A 283 1.84 -8.05 -11.19
CA THR A 283 2.75 -7.34 -10.28
C THR A 283 2.36 -7.56 -8.81
N ALA A 284 1.06 -7.51 -8.47
CA ALA A 284 0.59 -7.81 -7.12
C ALA A 284 0.96 -9.24 -6.70
N ASN A 285 0.82 -10.22 -7.61
CA ASN A 285 1.23 -11.60 -7.37
C ASN A 285 2.74 -11.70 -7.09
N ARG A 286 3.54 -10.99 -7.88
CA ARG A 286 5.00 -10.95 -7.72
C ARG A 286 5.41 -10.31 -6.39
N TYR A 287 4.84 -9.16 -6.04
CA TYR A 287 5.11 -8.51 -4.76
C TYR A 287 4.69 -9.40 -3.58
N LEU A 288 3.55 -10.10 -3.67
CA LEU A 288 3.17 -11.07 -2.65
C LEU A 288 4.15 -12.26 -2.57
N ALA A 289 4.69 -12.71 -3.71
CA ALA A 289 5.75 -13.73 -3.75
C ALA A 289 7.08 -13.23 -3.15
N GLN A 290 7.32 -11.93 -3.17
CA GLN A 290 8.50 -11.27 -2.59
C GLN A 290 8.32 -10.91 -1.10
N ASP A 291 7.09 -10.93 -0.57
CA ASP A 291 6.83 -10.67 0.84
C ASP A 291 7.45 -11.74 1.75
N PHE A 292 8.13 -11.31 2.82
CA PHE A 292 8.78 -12.20 3.81
C PHE A 292 7.83 -12.72 4.91
N GLY A 293 6.52 -12.53 4.79
CA GLY A 293 5.54 -13.12 5.71
C GLY A 293 4.93 -12.16 6.73
N ASP A 294 5.03 -10.84 6.53
CA ASP A 294 4.28 -9.84 7.30
C ASP A 294 2.81 -9.73 6.81
N SER A 295 2.41 -10.55 5.84
CA SER A 295 1.05 -10.63 5.30
C SER A 295 0.01 -11.28 6.22
N LYS A 296 0.38 -11.72 7.43
CA LYS A 296 -0.56 -12.29 8.43
C LYS A 296 -1.72 -11.34 8.74
N VAL A 297 -1.50 -10.04 8.64
CA VAL A 297 -2.54 -9.01 8.85
C VAL A 297 -3.72 -9.15 7.87
N TYR A 298 -3.49 -9.79 6.72
CA TYR A 298 -4.52 -10.09 5.72
C TYR A 298 -5.02 -11.54 5.78
N GLY A 299 -4.73 -12.26 6.86
CA GLY A 299 -5.12 -13.67 7.00
C GLY A 299 -4.33 -14.65 6.12
N ILE A 300 -3.25 -14.19 5.46
CA ILE A 300 -2.39 -15.04 4.65
C ILE A 300 -1.40 -15.75 5.59
N PRO A 301 -1.39 -17.10 5.64
CA PRO A 301 -0.44 -17.83 6.47
C PRO A 301 0.99 -17.67 5.94
N ASN A 302 1.98 -17.91 6.80
CA ASN A 302 3.38 -17.91 6.37
C ASN A 302 3.61 -18.97 5.26
N LYS A 303 4.54 -18.74 4.34
CA LYS A 303 4.83 -19.68 3.24
C LYS A 303 5.36 -21.03 3.72
N PHE A 304 6.11 -21.00 4.83
CA PHE A 304 6.81 -22.15 5.38
C PHE A 304 5.99 -22.79 6.48
N GLU A 305 5.84 -24.12 6.40
CA GLU A 305 5.34 -24.94 7.49
C GLU A 305 6.41 -25.07 8.57
N SER A 306 7.64 -25.38 8.17
CA SER A 306 8.80 -25.47 9.04
C SER A 306 10.09 -25.18 8.28
N ILE A 307 11.10 -24.73 9.03
CA ILE A 307 12.49 -24.63 8.57
C ILE A 307 13.34 -25.33 9.63
N SER A 308 14.16 -26.29 9.23
CA SER A 308 15.04 -27.02 10.14
C SER A 308 16.49 -26.92 9.70
N ALA A 309 17.40 -27.01 10.66
CA ALA A 309 18.83 -26.93 10.42
C ALA A 309 19.54 -28.14 11.06
N ASN A 310 20.48 -28.76 10.35
CA ASN A 310 21.31 -29.82 10.95
C ASN A 310 22.27 -29.27 12.03
N HIS A 311 22.65 -28.00 11.92
CA HIS A 311 23.56 -27.31 12.82
C HIS A 311 23.07 -25.89 13.10
N SER A 312 23.17 -25.47 14.35
CA SER A 312 22.95 -24.09 14.80
C SER A 312 23.92 -23.77 15.94
N ILE A 313 24.49 -22.57 15.97
CA ILE A 313 25.38 -22.15 17.07
C ILE A 313 24.58 -22.01 18.37
N GLU A 314 23.45 -21.30 18.32
CA GLU A 314 22.53 -21.13 19.46
C GLU A 314 21.08 -21.44 19.00
N PRO A 315 20.67 -22.72 18.97
CA PRO A 315 19.40 -23.13 18.37
C PRO A 315 18.15 -22.54 19.04
N VAL A 316 18.22 -22.14 20.32
CA VAL A 316 17.06 -21.64 21.06
C VAL A 316 16.74 -20.18 20.72
N LYS A 317 17.76 -19.31 20.65
CA LYS A 317 17.55 -17.88 20.34
C LYS A 317 17.86 -17.51 18.90
N HIS A 318 18.80 -18.23 18.29
CA HIS A 318 19.31 -18.00 16.95
C HIS A 318 19.21 -19.27 16.09
N GLY A 319 18.04 -19.95 16.21
CA GLY A 319 17.68 -21.12 15.43
C GLY A 319 17.01 -20.78 14.09
N PRO A 320 16.70 -21.82 13.28
CA PRO A 320 16.09 -21.66 11.95
C PRO A 320 14.66 -21.10 11.99
N ASP A 321 13.97 -21.17 13.13
CA ASP A 321 12.63 -20.58 13.30
C ASP A 321 12.62 -19.04 13.17
N ASN A 322 13.79 -18.39 13.23
CA ASN A 322 13.92 -16.96 13.01
C ASN A 322 13.99 -16.57 11.52
N LEU A 323 14.05 -17.53 10.59
CA LEU A 323 14.27 -17.26 9.16
C LEU A 323 13.00 -16.95 8.37
N ASN A 324 11.88 -16.75 9.07
CA ASN A 324 10.56 -16.51 8.48
C ASN A 324 9.72 -15.48 9.27
N ASP A 325 10.36 -14.65 10.09
CA ASP A 325 9.68 -13.69 10.96
C ASP A 325 9.31 -12.38 10.25
N GLY A 326 9.80 -12.18 9.02
CA GLY A 326 9.56 -11.00 8.19
C GLY A 326 10.54 -9.86 8.45
N ASN A 327 11.43 -9.98 9.45
CA ASN A 327 12.39 -8.98 9.83
C ASN A 327 13.77 -9.21 9.20
N TRP A 328 13.85 -8.93 7.90
CA TRP A 328 15.08 -9.07 7.13
C TRP A 328 16.12 -7.94 7.35
N THR A 329 15.79 -6.87 8.09
CA THR A 329 16.63 -5.67 8.21
C THR A 329 17.43 -5.57 9.52
N TYR A 330 16.95 -6.14 10.62
CA TYR A 330 17.63 -6.12 11.92
C TYR A 330 17.18 -7.27 12.83
N GLY A 331 17.73 -7.36 14.04
CA GLY A 331 17.23 -8.30 15.05
C GLY A 331 17.83 -9.71 14.92
N THR A 332 16.95 -10.71 14.99
CA THR A 332 17.20 -12.15 15.03
C THR A 332 17.88 -12.67 13.76
N TYR A 333 18.42 -13.89 13.86
CA TYR A 333 19.12 -14.60 12.79
C TYR A 333 19.28 -16.07 13.16
N TRP A 334 19.51 -16.92 12.16
CA TRP A 334 20.10 -18.25 12.32
C TRP A 334 21.60 -18.21 11.99
N SER A 335 22.42 -19.02 12.67
CA SER A 335 23.85 -19.11 12.34
C SER A 335 24.45 -20.49 12.56
N THR A 336 25.54 -20.77 11.83
CA THR A 336 26.31 -22.02 11.90
C THR A 336 27.80 -21.77 11.68
N ASN A 337 28.64 -22.57 12.35
CA ASN A 337 30.08 -22.68 12.13
C ASN A 337 30.50 -24.13 11.77
N LYS A 338 29.53 -25.01 11.51
CA LYS A 338 29.75 -26.41 11.11
C LYS A 338 29.27 -26.61 9.69
N PHE A 339 30.09 -27.25 8.86
CA PHE A 339 29.85 -27.43 7.43
C PHE A 339 30.04 -28.90 7.01
N PRO A 340 29.27 -29.41 6.02
CA PRO A 340 28.18 -28.71 5.34
C PRO A 340 26.99 -28.44 6.28
N ALA A 341 26.46 -27.21 6.23
CA ALA A 341 25.26 -26.85 6.96
C ALA A 341 24.06 -27.01 6.03
N VAL A 342 22.99 -27.63 6.50
CA VAL A 342 21.80 -27.93 5.70
C VAL A 342 20.62 -27.23 6.34
N LEU A 343 19.88 -26.47 5.53
CA LEU A 343 18.54 -25.97 5.85
C LEU A 343 17.50 -26.74 5.03
N ASP A 344 16.61 -27.44 5.71
CA ASP A 344 15.45 -28.11 5.11
C ASP A 344 14.20 -27.28 5.35
N ILE A 345 13.59 -26.82 4.26
CA ILE A 345 12.43 -25.94 4.22
C ILE A 345 11.23 -26.76 3.73
N GLN A 346 10.17 -26.81 4.52
CA GLN A 346 8.89 -27.42 4.14
C GLN A 346 7.88 -26.30 3.87
N LEU A 347 7.26 -26.32 2.68
CA LEU A 347 6.19 -25.38 2.33
C LEU A 347 4.86 -25.85 2.92
N ARG A 348 3.98 -24.91 3.29
CA ARG A 348 2.62 -25.22 3.80
C ARG A 348 1.70 -25.84 2.77
N ARG A 349 1.97 -25.60 1.50
CA ARG A 349 1.26 -26.18 0.37
C ARG A 349 2.24 -26.45 -0.76
N LYS A 350 1.80 -27.30 -1.69
CA LYS A 350 2.48 -27.40 -2.97
C LYS A 350 2.48 -26.06 -3.70
N ALA A 351 3.66 -25.66 -4.14
CA ALA A 351 3.89 -24.43 -4.87
C ALA A 351 4.16 -24.71 -6.35
N GLU A 352 3.74 -23.77 -7.20
CA GLU A 352 3.96 -23.81 -8.64
C GLU A 352 4.86 -22.65 -9.05
N ASN A 353 5.61 -22.82 -10.14
CA ASN A 353 6.45 -21.78 -10.72
C ASN A 353 7.46 -21.15 -9.74
N LEU A 354 8.16 -21.98 -8.95
CA LEU A 354 9.29 -21.53 -8.14
C LEU A 354 10.45 -21.14 -9.05
N THR A 355 10.89 -19.88 -8.98
CA THR A 355 11.91 -19.33 -9.91
C THR A 355 13.12 -18.74 -9.19
N GLU A 356 12.94 -18.23 -7.97
CA GLU A 356 14.01 -17.58 -7.22
C GLU A 356 13.95 -17.92 -5.73
N LEU A 357 15.12 -17.92 -5.10
CA LEU A 357 15.28 -17.94 -3.65
C LEU A 357 15.95 -16.64 -3.22
N VAL A 358 15.52 -16.09 -2.09
CA VAL A 358 16.16 -14.92 -1.49
C VAL A 358 16.77 -15.31 -0.16
N LEU A 359 18.07 -15.06 -0.01
CA LEU A 359 18.79 -15.27 1.25
C LEU A 359 19.33 -13.95 1.76
N VAL A 360 18.93 -13.58 2.99
CA VAL A 360 19.40 -12.36 3.62
C VAL A 360 20.42 -12.71 4.69
N THR A 361 21.68 -12.35 4.46
CA THR A 361 22.75 -12.57 5.44
C THR A 361 22.90 -11.38 6.38
N THR A 362 23.63 -11.53 7.48
CA THR A 362 24.03 -10.42 8.36
C THR A 362 25.16 -9.52 7.80
N GLY A 363 25.43 -9.62 6.48
CA GLY A 363 26.41 -8.82 5.76
C GLY A 363 27.48 -9.65 5.02
N GLN A 364 27.51 -10.97 5.22
CA GLN A 364 28.44 -11.86 4.54
C GLN A 364 28.04 -12.06 3.08
N LYS A 365 29.02 -12.05 2.17
CA LYS A 365 28.78 -12.38 0.77
C LYS A 365 28.74 -13.89 0.57
N LEU A 366 27.60 -14.42 0.11
CA LEU A 366 27.50 -15.81 -0.33
C LEU A 366 28.11 -15.97 -1.72
N LEU A 367 28.81 -17.09 -1.96
CA LEU A 367 29.37 -17.46 -3.26
C LEU A 367 28.55 -18.60 -3.87
N GLU A 368 28.37 -18.61 -5.19
CA GLU A 368 27.60 -19.65 -5.88
C GLU A 368 28.14 -21.05 -5.60
N LYS A 369 29.47 -21.23 -5.70
CA LYS A 369 30.14 -22.50 -5.38
C LYS A 369 29.96 -22.99 -3.93
N SER A 370 29.54 -22.11 -3.03
CA SER A 370 29.30 -22.45 -1.61
C SER A 370 27.86 -22.88 -1.34
N LEU A 371 27.00 -22.91 -2.36
CA LEU A 371 25.59 -23.23 -2.24
C LEU A 371 25.25 -24.43 -3.13
N LEU A 372 24.50 -25.37 -2.56
CA LEU A 372 23.79 -26.39 -3.32
C LEU A 372 22.31 -26.27 -2.97
N ILE A 373 21.45 -26.25 -3.99
CA ILE A 373 20.00 -26.15 -3.83
C ILE A 373 19.39 -27.40 -4.42
N GLU A 374 18.52 -28.04 -3.63
CA GLU A 374 17.68 -29.14 -4.08
C GLU A 374 16.23 -28.77 -3.81
N ILE A 375 15.34 -29.15 -4.71
CA ILE A 375 13.92 -28.89 -4.61
C ILE A 375 13.20 -30.19 -4.31
N LYS A 376 12.29 -30.15 -3.34
CA LYS A 376 11.47 -31.30 -2.96
C LYS A 376 10.23 -31.33 -3.83
N ASN A 377 10.07 -32.42 -4.57
CA ASN A 377 8.84 -32.76 -5.28
C ASN A 377 8.40 -34.16 -4.83
N ASN A 378 7.30 -34.22 -4.08
CA ASN A 378 6.83 -35.38 -3.35
C ASN A 378 7.95 -35.95 -2.44
N ASN A 379 8.41 -37.16 -2.73
CA ASN A 379 9.45 -37.86 -1.98
C ASN A 379 10.85 -37.73 -2.61
N ASN A 380 10.96 -37.00 -3.72
CA ASN A 380 12.21 -36.86 -4.46
C ASN A 380 12.84 -35.50 -4.21
N TRP A 381 14.16 -35.50 -4.04
CA TRP A 381 14.99 -34.30 -4.05
C TRP A 381 15.63 -34.17 -5.43
N ILE A 382 15.39 -33.04 -6.08
CA ILE A 382 15.86 -32.76 -7.43
C ILE A 382 16.89 -31.63 -7.31
N PRO A 383 18.15 -31.83 -7.74
CA PRO A 383 19.11 -30.73 -7.81
C PRO A 383 18.56 -29.59 -8.66
N ALA A 384 18.65 -28.36 -8.15
CA ALA A 384 18.24 -27.16 -8.86
C ALA A 384 19.48 -26.30 -9.16
N PRO A 385 19.99 -26.38 -10.41
CA PRO A 385 21.04 -25.48 -10.87
C PRO A 385 20.61 -24.02 -10.69
N HIS A 386 21.53 -23.18 -10.25
CA HIS A 386 21.21 -21.81 -9.86
C HIS A 386 22.41 -20.87 -10.04
N ARG A 387 22.13 -19.57 -10.00
CA ARG A 387 23.14 -18.49 -9.98
C ARG A 387 22.70 -17.36 -9.07
N ILE A 388 23.66 -16.60 -8.52
CA ILE A 388 23.37 -15.39 -7.75
C ILE A 388 23.16 -14.25 -8.74
N LYS A 389 21.89 -13.92 -8.98
CA LYS A 389 21.44 -12.88 -9.91
C LYS A 389 21.86 -11.49 -9.45
N SER A 390 21.71 -11.19 -8.15
CA SER A 390 22.07 -9.90 -7.59
C SER A 390 22.42 -9.99 -6.11
N ARG A 391 23.12 -8.96 -5.63
CA ARG A 391 23.42 -8.75 -4.21
C ARG A 391 23.16 -7.29 -3.86
N THR A 392 22.33 -7.04 -2.85
CA THR A 392 21.98 -5.69 -2.42
C THR A 392 22.30 -5.49 -0.95
N ASN A 393 23.16 -4.52 -0.67
CA ASN A 393 23.58 -4.16 0.69
C ASN A 393 22.58 -3.19 1.31
N PHE A 394 22.16 -3.49 2.53
CA PHE A 394 21.39 -2.61 3.40
C PHE A 394 22.11 -2.45 4.72
N ALA A 395 22.18 -1.22 5.21
CA ALA A 395 22.77 -0.92 6.50
C ALA A 395 21.89 0.09 7.22
N THR A 396 21.55 -0.24 8.46
CA THR A 396 21.07 0.74 9.44
C THR A 396 22.27 1.22 10.27
N ARG A 397 22.04 2.13 11.22
CA ARG A 397 23.08 2.58 12.17
C ARG A 397 23.74 1.41 12.92
N HIS A 398 23.02 0.31 13.15
CA HIS A 398 23.44 -0.78 14.04
C HIS A 398 23.57 -2.14 13.35
N PHE A 399 22.92 -2.34 12.19
CA PHE A 399 22.84 -3.64 11.54
C PHE A 399 23.17 -3.55 10.06
N LYS A 400 23.77 -4.61 9.54
CA LYS A 400 23.94 -4.84 8.11
C LYS A 400 23.10 -6.06 7.69
N SER A 401 22.55 -5.97 6.50
CA SER A 401 21.86 -7.05 5.80
C SER A 401 22.35 -7.06 4.36
N LEU A 402 22.74 -8.23 3.85
CA LEU A 402 23.06 -8.40 2.44
C LEU A 402 22.11 -9.41 1.84
N VAL A 403 21.24 -8.91 0.96
CA VAL A 403 20.20 -9.66 0.25
C VAL A 403 20.83 -10.30 -0.98
N HIS A 404 20.66 -11.60 -1.12
CA HIS A 404 21.09 -12.37 -2.29
C HIS A 404 19.85 -12.87 -3.01
N ILE A 405 19.65 -12.46 -4.26
CA ILE A 405 18.64 -13.06 -5.13
C ILE A 405 19.32 -14.18 -5.91
N ILE A 406 18.82 -15.40 -5.72
CA ILE A 406 19.32 -16.60 -6.35
C ILE A 406 18.29 -17.06 -7.37
N GLU A 407 18.67 -17.02 -8.64
CA GLU A 407 17.82 -17.44 -9.74
C GLU A 407 18.07 -18.91 -10.05
N LEU A 408 16.99 -19.68 -10.15
CA LEU A 408 17.03 -21.07 -10.58
C LEU A 408 17.11 -21.12 -12.12
N ALA A 409 17.80 -22.14 -12.66
CA ALA A 409 18.00 -22.26 -14.10
C ALA A 409 16.70 -22.48 -14.88
N GLU A 410 15.69 -23.07 -14.23
CA GLU A 410 14.36 -23.28 -14.78
C GLU A 410 13.30 -23.16 -13.69
N PRO A 411 12.04 -22.82 -14.03
CA PRO A 411 10.95 -22.84 -13.07
C PRO A 411 10.61 -24.25 -12.60
N HIS A 412 10.34 -24.40 -11.30
CA HIS A 412 10.00 -25.68 -10.68
C HIS A 412 8.53 -25.72 -10.23
N ASN A 413 7.86 -26.85 -10.49
CA ASN A 413 6.42 -27.05 -10.29
C ASN A 413 6.11 -28.19 -9.32
N SER A 414 4.96 -28.10 -8.65
CA SER A 414 4.50 -29.03 -7.61
C SER A 414 5.51 -29.24 -6.47
N ILE A 415 6.00 -28.12 -5.93
CA ILE A 415 7.11 -28.07 -4.97
C ILE A 415 6.59 -28.16 -3.54
N ASP A 416 7.10 -29.12 -2.78
CA ASP A 416 6.78 -29.32 -1.37
C ASP A 416 7.76 -28.62 -0.44
N GLY A 417 8.94 -28.23 -0.93
CA GLY A 417 10.01 -27.73 -0.09
C GLY A 417 11.31 -27.48 -0.86
N ALA A 418 12.31 -26.99 -0.15
CA ALA A 418 13.65 -26.78 -0.68
C ALA A 418 14.69 -27.15 0.39
N ARG A 419 15.86 -27.58 -0.06
CA ARG A 419 17.03 -27.86 0.76
C ARG A 419 18.15 -26.97 0.29
N ILE A 420 18.74 -26.24 1.22
CA ILE A 420 19.88 -25.36 0.96
C ILE A 420 21.06 -25.91 1.75
N THR A 421 22.08 -26.39 1.04
CA THR A 421 23.33 -26.84 1.65
C THR A 421 24.40 -25.77 1.46
N PHE A 422 24.93 -25.29 2.57
CA PHE A 422 26.04 -24.37 2.63
C PHE A 422 27.35 -25.15 2.83
N GLN A 423 28.27 -25.00 1.89
CA GLN A 423 29.65 -25.44 2.05
C GLN A 423 30.43 -24.42 2.90
N LYS A 424 31.57 -24.84 3.45
CA LYS A 424 32.43 -23.93 4.21
C LYS A 424 32.85 -22.74 3.31
N PRO A 425 32.55 -21.49 3.71
CA PRO A 425 33.03 -20.30 2.99
C PRO A 425 34.56 -20.21 3.02
N GLU A 426 35.16 -19.66 1.97
CA GLU A 426 36.62 -19.48 1.91
C GLU A 426 37.11 -18.34 2.81
N ASP A 427 36.26 -17.33 3.02
CA ASP A 427 36.58 -16.07 3.69
C ASP A 427 35.86 -15.89 5.04
N ALA A 428 35.15 -16.92 5.52
CA ALA A 428 34.43 -16.86 6.79
C ALA A 428 34.28 -18.24 7.44
N ASP A 429 34.36 -18.26 8.77
CA ASP A 429 34.12 -19.47 9.57
C ASP A 429 32.67 -19.61 10.06
N ILE A 430 31.83 -18.59 9.82
CA ILE A 430 30.44 -18.54 10.25
C ILE A 430 29.56 -18.09 9.07
N ILE A 431 28.41 -18.74 8.91
CA ILE A 431 27.28 -18.21 8.12
C ILE A 431 26.19 -17.77 9.09
N ALA A 432 25.61 -16.59 8.83
CA ALA A 432 24.46 -16.09 9.55
C ALA A 432 23.42 -15.50 8.60
N LEU A 433 22.18 -15.98 8.70
CA LEU A 433 21.04 -15.57 7.88
C LEU A 433 19.98 -14.91 8.76
N ARG A 434 19.45 -13.77 8.33
CA ARG A 434 18.29 -13.11 8.93
C ARG A 434 16.99 -13.71 8.44
N GLU A 435 16.91 -13.96 7.14
CA GLU A 435 15.63 -14.26 6.49
C GLU A 435 15.84 -15.09 5.23
N ILE A 436 14.85 -15.91 4.89
CA ILE A 436 14.76 -16.65 3.64
C ILE A 436 13.41 -16.40 2.97
N ASN A 437 13.39 -16.30 1.65
CA ASN A 437 12.15 -16.34 0.87
C ASN A 437 12.25 -17.26 -0.34
N LEU A 438 11.11 -17.80 -0.76
CA LEU A 438 10.95 -18.56 -1.99
C LEU A 438 9.92 -17.83 -2.86
N HIS A 439 10.32 -17.46 -4.08
CA HIS A 439 9.45 -16.79 -5.05
C HIS A 439 8.76 -17.83 -5.93
N TYR A 440 7.50 -18.10 -5.62
CA TYR A 440 6.62 -18.99 -6.38
C TYR A 440 5.26 -18.34 -6.60
N ASP A 441 4.39 -18.96 -7.39
CA ASP A 441 3.07 -18.42 -7.71
C ASP A 441 2.16 -18.31 -6.46
N MET A 442 1.77 -17.07 -6.13
CA MET A 442 0.91 -16.72 -5.00
C MET A 442 -0.55 -16.48 -5.42
N SER A 443 -0.97 -16.93 -6.61
CA SER A 443 -2.32 -16.67 -7.15
C SER A 443 -3.46 -17.16 -6.24
N LEU A 444 -3.22 -18.19 -5.42
CA LEU A 444 -4.20 -18.69 -4.46
C LEU A 444 -4.37 -17.71 -3.28
N GLU A 445 -3.27 -17.24 -2.70
CA GLU A 445 -3.25 -16.26 -1.63
C GLU A 445 -3.77 -14.90 -2.11
N LEU A 446 -3.48 -14.55 -3.35
CA LEU A 446 -3.95 -13.33 -3.97
C LEU A 446 -5.48 -13.31 -4.08
N LYS A 447 -6.11 -14.44 -4.43
CA LYS A 447 -7.58 -14.58 -4.42
C LYS A 447 -8.17 -14.38 -3.02
N LEU A 448 -7.53 -14.93 -1.98
CA LEU A 448 -7.95 -14.72 -0.59
C LEU A 448 -7.83 -13.25 -0.20
N LEU A 449 -6.76 -12.59 -0.63
CA LEU A 449 -6.53 -11.17 -0.39
C LEU A 449 -7.57 -10.29 -1.08
N THR A 450 -7.88 -10.53 -2.36
CA THR A 450 -8.92 -9.81 -3.10
C THR A 450 -10.28 -9.92 -2.39
N ASN A 451 -10.65 -11.11 -1.93
CA ASN A 451 -11.88 -11.33 -1.17
C ASN A 451 -11.90 -10.59 0.17
N THR A 452 -10.74 -10.48 0.84
CA THR A 452 -10.62 -9.79 2.13
C THR A 452 -10.66 -8.27 1.99
N LEU A 453 -10.10 -7.74 0.90
CA LEU A 453 -10.08 -6.30 0.64
C LEU A 453 -11.42 -5.76 0.11
N CYS A 454 -12.30 -6.65 -0.39
CA CYS A 454 -13.69 -6.35 -0.76
C CYS A 454 -13.84 -5.19 -1.77
N TYR A 455 -12.98 -5.11 -2.80
CA TYR A 455 -13.01 -4.00 -3.76
C TYR A 455 -14.18 -4.03 -4.75
N SER A 456 -14.80 -5.19 -5.01
CA SER A 456 -15.78 -5.34 -6.10
C SER A 456 -17.16 -5.90 -5.74
N THR A 457 -17.51 -6.26 -4.49
CA THR A 457 -18.75 -7.07 -4.27
C THR A 457 -19.44 -7.00 -2.90
N CYS A 458 -19.22 -6.03 -2.02
CA CYS A 458 -20.09 -5.90 -0.82
C CYS A 458 -21.42 -5.16 -1.07
N ASN A 459 -21.68 -4.68 -2.29
CA ASN A 459 -22.90 -3.94 -2.65
C ASN A 459 -23.91 -4.72 -3.52
N SER A 460 -23.80 -6.05 -3.65
CA SER A 460 -24.87 -6.86 -4.30
C SER A 460 -25.93 -7.39 -3.34
N SER A 461 -26.11 -6.75 -2.18
CA SER A 461 -27.25 -7.03 -1.29
C SER A 461 -27.63 -5.81 -0.46
N LYS A 462 -28.39 -4.89 -1.06
CA LYS A 462 -29.49 -4.16 -0.40
C LYS A 462 -30.60 -3.92 -1.40
#